data_AF-Q7TUN1-F1
#
_entry.id   AF-Q7TUN1-F1
#
_cell.length_a   1.000
_cell.length_b   1.000
_cell.length_c   1.000
_cell.angle_alpha   90.00
_cell.angle_beta   90.00
_cell.angle_gamma   90.00
#
_symmetry.space_group_name_H-M   'P 1'
#
loop_
_entity.id
_entity.type
_entity.pdbx_description
1 polymer ?
#
loop_
_entity_poly.entity_id
_entity_poly.type
_entity_poly.pdbx_seq_one_letter_code
_entity_poly.pdbx_strand_id
1 'polypeptide(L)'
;MANSPAPPQKTLLEVIRELDGASNEMVERSKTIFFPGDPAEKVYLIRRGAVRLSRVYESGEEITVALLRENSLFGVLSLLTGHRSDRFYHSVAFTRVEMITAPATSVRQAIENDTSVGLLLLQGLSSRILQTETMIETLTHRDMSSRLVSFLLVLCRDFGVPGEQGITIDLRLSHQSIAEAIGSTRVTITRLLGDLRNSGLVQIDRKKITVLDPIALAKKFN
;
A
#
# COMPACT_ATOMS: atom_id res chain seq x y z
N MET A 1 27.78 -15.98 -32.72
CA MET A 1 27.88 -15.91 -31.24
C MET A 1 26.49 -15.73 -30.69
N ALA A 2 25.91 -16.79 -30.12
CA ALA A 2 24.56 -16.76 -29.58
C ALA A 2 24.56 -15.98 -28.26
N ASN A 3 23.78 -14.90 -28.18
CA ASN A 3 23.41 -14.27 -26.92
C ASN A 3 22.63 -15.31 -26.11
N SER A 4 23.30 -15.98 -25.17
CA SER A 4 22.59 -16.70 -24.13
C SER A 4 21.81 -15.66 -23.32
N PRO A 5 20.49 -15.83 -23.10
CA PRO A 5 19.74 -14.93 -22.24
C PRO A 5 20.38 -14.94 -20.85
N ALA A 6 20.58 -13.75 -20.28
CA ALA A 6 20.99 -13.63 -18.89
C ALA A 6 20.05 -14.49 -18.02
N PRO A 7 20.55 -15.24 -17.03
CA PRO A 7 19.69 -16.01 -16.15
C PRO A 7 18.61 -15.10 -15.55
N PRO A 8 17.37 -15.58 -15.37
CA PRO A 8 16.30 -14.75 -14.84
C PRO A 8 16.74 -14.20 -13.47
N GLN A 9 16.83 -12.87 -13.36
CA GLN A 9 17.20 -12.22 -12.13
C GLN A 9 16.12 -12.51 -11.09
N LYS A 10 16.49 -13.09 -9.94
CA LYS A 10 15.54 -13.41 -8.87
C LYS A 10 14.75 -12.17 -8.49
N THR A 11 13.45 -12.33 -8.31
CA THR A 11 12.58 -11.27 -7.81
C THR A 11 12.82 -11.03 -6.32
N LEU A 12 12.53 -9.82 -5.83
CA LEU A 12 12.62 -9.52 -4.39
C LEU A 12 11.79 -10.51 -3.55
N LEU A 13 10.67 -10.96 -4.10
CA LEU A 13 9.84 -11.99 -3.50
C LEU A 13 10.57 -13.31 -3.26
N GLU A 14 11.21 -13.84 -4.31
CA GLU A 14 11.90 -15.13 -4.25
C GLU A 14 13.05 -15.03 -3.26
N VAL A 15 13.81 -13.94 -3.31
CA VAL A 15 14.89 -13.67 -2.36
C VAL A 15 14.37 -13.68 -0.92
N ILE A 16 13.36 -12.87 -0.59
CA ILE A 16 12.85 -12.75 0.78
C ILE A 16 12.25 -14.06 1.29
N ARG A 17 11.62 -14.85 0.41
CA ARG A 17 11.03 -16.15 0.76
C ARG A 17 12.08 -17.20 1.14
N GLU A 18 13.26 -17.16 0.52
CA GLU A 18 14.34 -18.13 0.73
C GLU A 18 15.22 -17.81 1.93
N LEU A 19 15.01 -16.66 2.59
CA LEU A 19 15.80 -16.26 3.75
C LEU A 19 15.53 -17.15 4.96
N ASP A 20 16.58 -17.39 5.74
CA ASP A 20 16.45 -18.07 7.02
C ASP A 20 15.53 -17.29 7.97
N GLY A 21 14.62 -18.00 8.63
CA GLY A 21 13.56 -17.42 9.46
C GLY A 21 12.44 -16.70 8.71
N ALA A 22 12.40 -16.74 7.37
CA ALA A 22 11.27 -16.20 6.62
C ALA A 22 10.00 -17.04 6.83
N SER A 23 8.84 -16.38 6.90
CA SER A 23 7.56 -17.07 7.10
C SER A 23 6.42 -16.39 6.34
N ASN A 24 5.41 -17.17 5.97
CA ASN A 24 4.17 -16.61 5.41
C ASN A 24 3.23 -16.29 6.56
N GLU A 25 2.75 -15.06 6.61
CA GLU A 25 1.79 -14.60 7.60
C GLU A 25 0.52 -14.10 6.92
N MET A 26 -0.61 -14.29 7.61
CA MET A 26 -1.91 -13.84 7.16
C MET A 26 -2.55 -13.01 8.26
N VAL A 27 -2.97 -11.81 7.89
CA VAL A 27 -3.54 -10.84 8.83
C VAL A 27 -4.94 -10.48 8.34
N GLU A 28 -5.92 -10.70 9.20
CA GLU A 28 -7.30 -10.36 8.90
C GLU A 28 -7.51 -8.85 8.81
N ARG A 29 -8.53 -8.44 8.06
CA ARG A 29 -8.86 -7.03 7.88
C ARG A 29 -9.00 -6.32 9.25
N SER A 30 -8.50 -5.09 9.31
CA SER A 30 -8.52 -4.20 10.48
C SER A 30 -7.70 -4.71 11.66
N LYS A 31 -6.93 -5.79 11.51
CA LYS A 31 -5.96 -6.21 12.53
C LYS A 31 -4.64 -5.50 12.35
N THR A 32 -4.03 -5.16 13.48
CA THR A 32 -2.71 -4.55 13.56
C THR A 32 -1.64 -5.59 13.20
N ILE A 33 -0.67 -5.16 12.40
CA ILE A 33 0.54 -5.90 12.06
C ILE A 33 1.66 -5.55 13.05
N PHE A 34 1.81 -4.26 13.37
CA PHE A 34 2.65 -3.77 14.46
C PHE A 34 2.16 -2.39 14.92
N PHE A 35 2.38 -2.09 16.19
CA PHE A 35 2.14 -0.80 16.81
C PHE A 35 3.39 0.08 16.81
N PRO A 36 3.25 1.41 16.95
CA PRO A 36 4.36 2.26 17.37
C PRO A 36 4.91 1.78 18.71
N GLY A 37 6.23 1.76 18.88
CA GLY A 37 6.87 1.24 20.09
C GLY A 37 7.28 -0.25 20.00
N ASP A 38 6.74 -1.02 19.05
CA ASP A 38 7.15 -2.41 18.88
C ASP A 38 8.61 -2.51 18.42
N PRO A 39 9.35 -3.57 18.80
CA PRO A 39 10.71 -3.79 18.29
C PRO A 39 10.78 -3.87 16.75
N ALA A 40 11.74 -3.17 16.15
CA ALA A 40 11.95 -3.18 14.70
C ALA A 40 12.86 -4.35 14.27
N GLU A 41 12.35 -5.58 14.30
CA GLU A 41 13.16 -6.78 14.05
C GLU A 41 12.90 -7.48 12.71
N LYS A 42 11.77 -7.19 12.06
CA LYS A 42 11.31 -7.87 10.83
C LYS A 42 11.08 -6.91 9.67
N VAL A 43 11.30 -7.38 8.46
CA VAL A 43 10.75 -6.78 7.24
C VAL A 43 9.53 -7.55 6.77
N TYR A 44 8.70 -6.90 5.98
CA TYR A 44 7.45 -7.43 5.48
C TYR A 44 7.33 -7.16 3.98
N LEU A 45 6.93 -8.17 3.22
CA LEU A 45 6.62 -8.07 1.80
C LEU A 45 5.18 -8.50 1.55
N ILE A 46 4.35 -7.60 1.05
CA ILE A 46 2.93 -7.88 0.79
C ILE A 46 2.83 -8.80 -0.43
N ARG A 47 2.19 -9.97 -0.26
CA ARG A 47 1.83 -10.88 -1.35
C ARG A 47 0.48 -10.54 -1.94
N ARG A 48 -0.48 -10.27 -1.05
CA ARG A 48 -1.87 -9.99 -1.42
C ARG A 48 -2.50 -9.02 -0.44
N GLY A 49 -3.37 -8.16 -0.95
CA GLY A 49 -4.13 -7.20 -0.15
C GLY A 49 -3.40 -5.87 0.06
N ALA A 50 -3.90 -5.08 1.01
CA ALA A 50 -3.40 -3.74 1.28
C ALA A 50 -3.10 -3.51 2.76
N VAL A 51 -2.01 -2.77 3.04
CA VAL A 51 -1.61 -2.37 4.39
C VAL A 51 -1.66 -0.86 4.49
N ARG A 52 -2.31 -0.34 5.54
CA ARG A 52 -2.31 1.09 5.87
C ARG A 52 -1.22 1.36 6.89
N LEU A 53 -0.33 2.30 6.59
CA LEU A 53 0.60 2.87 7.56
C LEU A 53 0.05 4.22 8.03
N SER A 54 0.08 4.44 9.33
CA SER A 54 -0.39 5.69 9.93
C SER A 54 0.49 6.16 11.07
N ARG A 55 0.44 7.46 11.34
CA ARG A 55 0.94 8.06 12.57
C ARG A 55 -0.21 8.21 13.55
N VAL A 56 0.02 7.77 14.78
CA VAL A 56 -0.89 7.95 15.91
C VAL A 56 -0.40 9.15 16.71
N TYR A 57 -1.28 10.11 16.98
CA TYR A 57 -1.00 11.28 17.82
C TYR A 57 -1.46 11.04 19.25
N GLU A 58 -0.99 11.85 20.20
CA GLU A 58 -1.38 11.76 21.62
C GLU A 58 -2.89 11.92 21.83
N SER A 59 -3.57 12.64 20.93
CA SER A 59 -5.04 12.77 20.91
C SER A 59 -5.77 11.47 20.55
N GLY A 60 -5.05 10.44 20.09
CA GLY A 60 -5.61 9.23 19.49
C GLY A 60 -5.98 9.36 18.02
N GLU A 61 -5.76 10.54 17.42
CA GLU A 61 -5.95 10.74 15.98
C GLU A 61 -4.93 9.92 15.18
N GLU A 62 -5.40 9.26 14.12
CA GLU A 62 -4.54 8.56 13.17
C GLU A 62 -4.51 9.27 11.82
N ILE A 63 -3.31 9.63 11.36
CA ILE A 63 -3.11 10.16 10.02
C ILE A 63 -2.49 9.09 9.14
N THR A 64 -3.17 8.75 8.06
CA THR A 64 -2.66 7.83 7.04
C THR A 64 -1.45 8.44 6.34
N VAL A 65 -0.33 7.72 6.38
CA VAL A 65 0.93 8.11 5.73
C VAL A 65 1.11 7.39 4.40
N ALA A 66 0.68 6.14 4.33
CA ALA A 66 0.75 5.36 3.09
C ALA A 66 -0.32 4.26 3.07
N LEU A 67 -0.79 3.94 1.86
CA LEU A 67 -1.55 2.74 1.59
C LEU A 67 -0.71 1.85 0.67
N LEU A 68 -0.21 0.76 1.23
CA LEU A 68 0.71 -0.16 0.57
C LEU A 68 -0.05 -1.22 -0.22
N ARG A 69 0.43 -1.50 -1.44
CA ARG A 69 -0.13 -2.50 -2.35
C ARG A 69 0.70 -3.77 -2.39
N GLU A 70 0.24 -4.75 -3.17
CA GLU A 70 0.99 -5.98 -3.46
C GLU A 70 2.41 -5.69 -3.96
N ASN A 71 3.35 -6.54 -3.58
CA ASN A 71 4.79 -6.41 -3.80
C ASN A 71 5.46 -5.21 -3.10
N SER A 72 4.73 -4.49 -2.22
CA SER A 72 5.35 -3.43 -1.41
C SER A 72 6.13 -4.03 -0.24
N LEU A 73 7.39 -3.62 -0.12
CA LEU A 73 8.23 -3.87 1.05
C LEU A 73 7.96 -2.80 2.12
N PHE A 74 7.85 -3.20 3.38
CA PHE A 74 7.73 -2.28 4.51
C PHE A 74 8.39 -2.82 5.79
N GLY A 75 8.46 -1.96 6.81
CA GLY A 75 9.21 -2.27 8.03
C GLY A 75 10.72 -2.18 7.91
N VAL A 76 11.20 -1.54 6.85
CA VAL A 76 12.62 -1.43 6.45
C VAL A 76 13.50 -0.65 7.41
N LEU A 77 12.93 0.12 8.34
CA LEU A 77 13.70 0.77 9.40
C LEU A 77 14.57 -0.24 10.16
N SER A 78 14.03 -1.44 10.39
CA SER A 78 14.72 -2.57 11.02
C SER A 78 16.05 -2.92 10.35
N LEU A 79 16.19 -2.68 9.05
CA LEU A 79 17.43 -2.93 8.31
C LEU A 79 18.54 -1.96 8.67
N LEU A 80 18.21 -0.72 9.03
CA LEU A 80 19.18 0.34 9.32
C LEU A 80 19.58 0.34 10.80
N THR A 81 18.59 0.29 11.68
CA THR A 81 18.77 0.47 13.12
C THR A 81 18.88 -0.86 13.89
N GLY A 82 18.44 -1.96 13.29
CA GLY A 82 18.29 -3.25 13.99
C GLY A 82 17.38 -3.12 15.23
N HIS A 83 17.69 -3.88 16.28
CA HIS A 83 16.99 -3.88 17.58
C HIS A 83 17.12 -2.55 18.37
N ARG A 84 17.80 -1.53 17.83
CA ARG A 84 18.07 -0.27 18.55
C ARG A 84 17.00 0.79 18.38
N SER A 85 15.93 0.50 17.64
CA SER A 85 14.83 1.44 17.45
C SER A 85 13.50 0.75 17.42
N ASP A 86 12.50 1.46 17.91
CA ASP A 86 11.12 1.00 17.85
C ASP A 86 10.45 1.40 16.53
N ARG A 87 9.33 0.73 16.23
CA ARG A 87 8.44 1.14 15.15
C ARG A 87 7.90 2.53 15.43
N PHE A 88 7.86 3.36 14.41
CA PHE A 88 7.29 4.71 14.49
C PHE A 88 5.86 4.81 13.94
N TYR A 89 5.44 3.83 13.13
CA TYR A 89 4.13 3.83 12.49
C TYR A 89 3.24 2.75 13.09
N HIS A 90 1.94 2.99 13.08
CA HIS A 90 0.94 1.95 13.24
C HIS A 90 0.67 1.33 11.87
N SER A 91 0.82 0.01 11.77
CA SER A 91 0.60 -0.76 10.55
C SER A 91 -0.63 -1.64 10.70
N VAL A 92 -1.64 -1.45 9.85
CA VAL A 92 -2.92 -2.16 9.91
C VAL A 92 -3.21 -2.83 8.58
N ALA A 93 -3.70 -4.06 8.62
CA ALA A 93 -4.22 -4.73 7.45
C ALA A 93 -5.51 -4.00 6.98
N PHE A 94 -5.41 -3.25 5.88
CA PHE A 94 -6.52 -2.47 5.33
C PHE A 94 -7.58 -3.37 4.68
N THR A 95 -7.10 -4.48 4.10
CA THR A 95 -7.89 -5.65 3.72
C THR A 95 -7.39 -6.87 4.49
N ARG A 96 -7.89 -8.08 4.18
CA ARG A 96 -7.12 -9.28 4.50
C ARG A 96 -5.79 -9.20 3.75
N VAL A 97 -4.70 -9.48 4.45
CA VAL A 97 -3.33 -9.37 3.92
C VAL A 97 -2.66 -10.73 4.00
N GLU A 98 -2.02 -11.12 2.91
CA GLU A 98 -1.05 -12.21 2.87
C GLU A 98 0.32 -11.57 2.68
N MET A 99 1.30 -11.93 3.51
CA MET A 99 2.63 -11.34 3.46
C MET A 99 3.71 -12.37 3.79
N ILE A 100 4.93 -12.08 3.35
CA ILE A 100 6.12 -12.77 3.84
C ILE A 100 6.80 -11.86 4.86
N THR A 101 7.19 -12.43 5.99
CA THR A 101 8.00 -11.76 6.99
C THR A 101 9.39 -12.39 7.01
N ALA A 102 10.42 -11.58 7.24
CA ALA A 102 11.79 -12.08 7.38
C ALA A 102 12.53 -11.29 8.47
N PRO A 103 13.41 -11.93 9.25
CA PRO A 103 14.28 -11.23 10.19
C PRO A 103 15.16 -10.21 9.46
N ALA A 104 15.31 -9.02 10.03
CA ALA A 104 16.14 -7.96 9.47
C ALA A 104 17.62 -8.39 9.36
N THR A 105 18.08 -9.24 10.28
CA THR A 105 19.41 -9.85 10.26
C THR A 105 19.61 -10.74 9.02
N SER A 106 18.65 -11.60 8.70
CA SER A 106 18.71 -12.47 7.51
C SER A 106 18.73 -11.66 6.22
N VAL A 107 17.95 -10.58 6.15
CA VAL A 107 17.96 -9.68 4.98
C VAL A 107 19.30 -8.98 4.84
N ARG A 108 19.89 -8.50 5.96
CA ARG A 108 21.20 -7.87 5.95
C ARG A 108 22.28 -8.83 5.46
N GLN A 109 22.29 -10.05 5.97
CA GLN A 109 23.21 -11.10 5.53
C GLN A 109 23.05 -11.40 4.04
N ALA A 110 21.83 -11.39 3.52
CA ALA A 110 21.58 -11.59 2.09
C ALA A 110 22.17 -10.46 1.22
N ILE A 111 22.10 -9.20 1.68
CA ILE A 111 22.73 -8.06 0.99
C ILE A 111 24.26 -8.19 1.00
N GLU A 112 24.84 -8.63 2.12
CA GLU A 112 26.30 -8.83 2.26
C GLU A 112 26.80 -9.97 1.37
N ASN A 113 26.01 -11.04 1.23
CA ASN A 113 26.36 -12.21 0.41
C ASN A 113 26.12 -11.97 -1.09
N ASP A 114 25.09 -11.20 -1.44
CA ASP A 114 24.72 -10.88 -2.83
C ASP A 114 24.24 -9.42 -2.93
N THR A 115 25.10 -8.58 -3.47
CA THR A 115 24.83 -7.14 -3.64
C THR A 115 23.64 -6.86 -4.57
N SER A 116 23.23 -7.81 -5.42
CA SER A 116 22.05 -7.67 -6.26
C SER A 116 20.75 -7.61 -5.43
N VAL A 117 20.73 -8.22 -4.24
CA VAL A 117 19.63 -8.10 -3.27
C VAL A 117 19.47 -6.64 -2.82
N GLY A 118 20.59 -5.94 -2.58
CA GLY A 118 20.58 -4.51 -2.27
C GLY A 118 19.93 -3.68 -3.36
N LEU A 119 20.20 -3.98 -4.64
CA LEU A 119 19.56 -3.30 -5.78
C LEU A 119 18.05 -3.57 -5.85
N LEU A 120 17.61 -4.81 -5.61
CA LEU A 120 16.19 -5.15 -5.56
C LEU A 120 15.46 -4.41 -4.43
N LEU A 121 16.09 -4.28 -3.27
CA LEU A 121 15.57 -3.50 -2.15
C LEU A 121 15.48 -2.01 -2.51
N LEU A 122 16.52 -1.44 -3.14
CA LEU A 122 16.50 -0.05 -3.60
C LEU A 122 15.37 0.20 -4.61
N GLN A 123 15.14 -0.70 -5.56
CA GLN A 123 14.00 -0.60 -6.48
C GLN A 123 12.66 -0.60 -5.73
N GLY A 124 12.50 -1.48 -4.74
CA GLY A 124 11.32 -1.52 -3.88
C GLY A 124 11.12 -0.23 -3.09
N LEU A 125 12.20 0.32 -2.51
CA LEU A 125 12.19 1.59 -1.77
C LEU A 125 11.88 2.79 -2.66
N SER A 126 12.44 2.86 -3.86
CA SER A 126 12.12 3.89 -4.85
C SER A 126 10.65 3.85 -5.24
N SER A 127 10.07 2.65 -5.43
CA SER A 127 8.63 2.51 -5.67
C SER A 127 7.80 3.02 -4.50
N ARG A 128 8.24 2.77 -3.26
CA ARG A 128 7.60 3.27 -2.03
C ARG A 128 7.65 4.79 -1.90
N ILE A 129 8.74 5.42 -2.33
CA ILE A 129 8.88 6.89 -2.34
C ILE A 129 7.85 7.48 -3.31
N LEU A 130 7.81 7.00 -4.55
CA LEU A 130 6.86 7.46 -5.57
C LEU A 130 5.39 7.28 -5.13
N GLN A 131 5.07 6.16 -4.48
CA GLN A 131 3.73 5.93 -3.90
C GLN A 131 3.39 6.97 -2.81
N THR A 132 4.36 7.32 -1.98
CA THR A 132 4.19 8.31 -0.91
C THR A 132 4.00 9.71 -1.50
N GLU A 133 4.78 10.07 -2.52
CA GLU A 133 4.63 11.34 -3.26
C GLU A 133 3.25 11.44 -3.93
N THR A 134 2.79 10.37 -4.59
CA THR A 134 1.42 10.34 -5.15
C THR A 134 0.37 10.56 -4.06
N MET A 135 0.53 9.94 -2.88
CA MET A 135 -0.42 10.12 -1.78
C MET A 135 -0.40 11.56 -1.25
N ILE A 136 0.77 12.21 -1.18
CA ILE A 136 0.90 13.62 -0.81
C ILE A 136 0.16 14.50 -1.82
N GLU A 137 0.34 14.28 -3.12
CA GLU A 137 -0.40 14.99 -4.17
C GLU A 137 -1.91 14.83 -3.97
N THR A 138 -2.41 13.60 -3.75
CA THR A 138 -3.82 13.36 -3.43
C THR A 138 -4.29 14.16 -2.22
N LEU A 139 -3.52 14.19 -1.13
CA LEU A 139 -3.91 14.87 0.11
C LEU A 139 -3.86 16.41 0.03
N THR A 140 -3.06 16.98 -0.87
CA THR A 140 -2.91 18.44 -1.01
C THR A 140 -4.07 19.12 -1.75
N HIS A 141 -4.93 18.36 -2.44
CA HIS A 141 -6.17 18.91 -3.02
C HIS A 141 -6.99 19.63 -1.94
N ARG A 142 -7.38 20.89 -2.24
CA ARG A 142 -8.14 21.75 -1.32
C ARG A 142 -9.57 21.27 -1.13
N ASP A 143 -10.21 20.80 -2.20
CA ASP A 143 -11.57 20.31 -2.16
C ASP A 143 -11.62 18.79 -1.97
N MET A 144 -12.56 18.34 -1.13
CA MET A 144 -12.67 16.93 -0.77
C MET A 144 -13.14 16.05 -1.94
N SER A 145 -13.79 16.63 -2.95
CA SER A 145 -14.27 15.89 -4.12
C SER A 145 -13.09 15.45 -5.00
N SER A 146 -12.20 16.39 -5.36
CA SER A 146 -10.97 16.12 -6.09
C SER A 146 -10.06 15.17 -5.31
N ARG A 147 -9.94 15.35 -3.98
CA ARG A 147 -9.20 14.41 -3.13
C ARG A 147 -9.74 12.99 -3.21
N LEU A 148 -11.06 12.81 -3.11
CA LEU A 148 -11.70 11.50 -3.24
C LEU A 148 -11.46 10.90 -4.63
N VAL A 149 -11.64 11.69 -5.68
CA VAL A 149 -11.43 11.23 -7.06
C VAL A 149 -9.98 10.81 -7.29
N SER A 150 -9.02 11.67 -6.91
CA SER A 150 -7.59 11.38 -6.98
C SER A 150 -7.24 10.09 -6.23
N PHE A 151 -7.79 9.90 -5.02
CA PHE A 151 -7.61 8.67 -4.26
C PHE A 151 -8.20 7.43 -4.97
N LEU A 152 -9.41 7.52 -5.55
CA LEU A 152 -9.98 6.41 -6.32
C LEU A 152 -9.13 6.05 -7.55
N LEU A 153 -8.52 7.04 -8.21
CA LEU A 153 -7.62 6.81 -9.34
C LEU A 153 -6.32 6.13 -8.91
N VAL A 154 -5.76 6.51 -7.75
CA VAL A 154 -4.63 5.81 -7.12
C VAL A 154 -5.00 4.35 -6.85
N LEU A 155 -6.20 4.09 -6.31
CA LEU A 155 -6.66 2.73 -6.08
C LEU A 155 -6.92 1.94 -7.36
N CYS A 156 -7.39 2.57 -8.43
CA CYS A 156 -7.52 1.95 -9.75
C CYS A 156 -6.15 1.56 -10.31
N ARG A 157 -5.13 2.40 -10.15
CA ARG A 157 -3.76 2.07 -10.57
C ARG A 157 -3.19 0.90 -9.76
N ASP A 158 -3.42 0.90 -8.45
CA ASP A 158 -2.73 0.01 -7.52
C ASP A 158 -3.45 -1.33 -7.28
N PHE A 159 -4.77 -1.36 -7.43
CA PHE A 159 -5.63 -2.51 -7.13
C PHE A 159 -6.72 -2.71 -8.19
N GLY A 160 -6.65 -2.03 -9.33
CA GLY A 160 -7.68 -2.09 -10.34
C GLY A 160 -7.61 -3.35 -11.19
N VAL A 161 -8.78 -3.93 -11.45
CA VAL A 161 -8.98 -4.96 -12.46
C VAL A 161 -9.75 -4.32 -13.62
N PRO A 162 -9.16 -4.23 -14.83
CA PRO A 162 -9.86 -3.74 -16.01
C PRO A 162 -11.08 -4.61 -16.32
N GLY A 163 -12.19 -3.97 -16.69
CA GLY A 163 -13.40 -4.62 -17.20
C GLY A 163 -14.02 -3.79 -18.32
N GLU A 164 -15.10 -4.30 -18.91
CA GLU A 164 -15.75 -3.66 -20.07
C GLU A 164 -16.24 -2.23 -19.79
N GLN A 165 -16.68 -1.97 -18.56
CA GLN A 165 -17.28 -0.70 -18.16
C GLN A 165 -16.29 0.29 -17.53
N GLY A 166 -15.02 -0.10 -17.32
CA GLY A 166 -14.02 0.71 -16.61
C GLY A 166 -13.08 -0.12 -15.74
N ILE A 167 -12.55 0.48 -14.68
CA ILE A 167 -11.62 -0.20 -13.76
C ILE A 167 -12.32 -0.46 -12.43
N THR A 168 -12.37 -1.72 -12.01
CA THR A 168 -12.92 -2.12 -10.71
C THR A 168 -11.81 -2.23 -9.68
N ILE A 169 -11.89 -1.46 -8.60
CA ILE A 169 -10.95 -1.56 -7.49
C ILE A 169 -11.21 -2.89 -6.76
N ASP A 170 -10.23 -3.81 -6.76
CA ASP A 170 -10.34 -5.15 -6.17
C ASP A 170 -10.21 -5.15 -4.63
N LEU A 171 -10.68 -4.10 -3.99
CA LEU A 171 -10.74 -3.97 -2.54
C LEU A 171 -12.18 -3.72 -2.08
N ARG A 172 -12.56 -4.32 -0.96
CA ARG A 172 -13.83 -4.01 -0.29
C ARG A 172 -13.67 -2.75 0.56
N LEU A 173 -13.99 -1.60 0.01
CA LEU A 173 -13.83 -0.31 0.66
C LEU A 173 -15.09 0.08 1.44
N SER A 174 -14.92 0.37 2.72
CA SER A 174 -15.98 1.02 3.50
C SER A 174 -15.85 2.53 3.38
N HIS A 175 -16.95 3.27 3.53
CA HIS A 175 -16.87 4.74 3.52
C HIS A 175 -16.00 5.26 4.66
N GLN A 176 -15.99 4.56 5.81
CA GLN A 176 -15.12 4.86 6.94
C GLN A 176 -13.65 4.72 6.58
N SER A 177 -13.27 3.58 5.98
CA SER A 177 -11.87 3.33 5.58
C SER A 177 -11.36 4.29 4.50
N ILE A 178 -12.24 4.77 3.61
CA ILE A 178 -11.88 5.83 2.65
C ILE A 178 -11.68 7.15 3.39
N ALA A 179 -12.58 7.49 4.32
CA ALA A 179 -12.50 8.72 5.09
C ALA A 179 -11.19 8.80 5.90
N GLU A 180 -10.81 7.71 6.56
CA GLU A 180 -9.54 7.59 7.29
C GLU A 180 -8.32 7.68 6.37
N ALA A 181 -8.41 7.15 5.14
CA ALA A 181 -7.31 7.20 4.19
C ALA A 181 -7.03 8.62 3.66
N ILE A 182 -8.07 9.46 3.52
CA ILE A 182 -7.95 10.79 2.90
C ILE A 182 -8.23 11.96 3.85
N GLY A 183 -8.31 11.70 5.15
CA GLY A 183 -8.54 12.73 6.19
C GLY A 183 -9.89 13.41 6.04
N SER A 184 -10.97 12.63 5.97
CA SER A 184 -12.34 13.11 5.84
C SER A 184 -13.25 12.49 6.89
N THR A 185 -14.54 12.82 6.86
CA THR A 185 -15.55 12.14 7.67
C THR A 185 -16.32 11.13 6.83
N ARG A 186 -16.79 10.05 7.46
CA ARG A 186 -17.65 9.05 6.80
C ARG A 186 -18.88 9.68 6.13
N VAL A 187 -19.46 10.71 6.75
CA VAL A 187 -20.63 11.42 6.23
C VAL A 187 -20.27 12.12 4.91
N THR A 188 -19.16 12.86 4.88
CA THR A 188 -18.68 13.53 3.67
C THR A 188 -18.40 12.54 2.55
N ILE A 189 -17.69 11.44 2.82
CA ILE A 189 -17.42 10.41 1.82
C ILE A 189 -18.69 9.76 1.29
N THR A 190 -19.65 9.48 2.16
CA THR A 190 -20.94 8.89 1.76
C THR A 190 -21.68 9.79 0.78
N ARG A 191 -21.71 11.10 1.06
CA ARG A 191 -22.33 12.09 0.17
C ARG A 191 -21.61 12.14 -1.18
N LEU A 192 -20.29 12.32 -1.18
CA LEU A 192 -19.50 12.47 -2.41
C LEU A 192 -19.54 11.22 -3.30
N LEU A 193 -19.47 10.02 -2.73
CA LEU A 193 -19.66 8.78 -3.49
C LEU A 193 -21.07 8.67 -4.07
N GLY A 194 -22.08 9.16 -3.36
CA GLY A 194 -23.45 9.28 -3.86
C GLY A 194 -23.52 10.21 -5.07
N ASP A 195 -22.88 11.38 -4.99
CA ASP A 195 -22.82 12.36 -6.07
C ASP A 195 -22.12 11.80 -7.32
N LEU A 196 -20.97 11.11 -7.15
CA LEU A 196 -20.26 10.45 -8.24
C LEU A 196 -21.10 9.34 -8.89
N ARG A 197 -21.81 8.54 -8.09
CA ARG A 197 -22.70 7.47 -8.58
C ARG A 197 -23.88 8.04 -9.36
N ASN A 198 -24.55 9.06 -8.82
CA ASN A 198 -25.69 9.70 -9.47
C ASN A 198 -25.28 10.39 -10.79
N SER A 199 -24.03 10.84 -10.88
CA SER A 199 -23.45 11.41 -12.10
C SER A 199 -22.97 10.37 -13.10
N GLY A 200 -23.12 9.06 -12.81
CA GLY A 200 -22.66 7.99 -13.69
C GLY A 200 -21.13 7.91 -13.84
N LEU A 201 -20.37 8.36 -12.85
CA LEU A 201 -18.90 8.32 -12.87
C LEU A 201 -18.34 7.07 -12.18
N VAL A 202 -19.08 6.54 -11.21
CA VAL A 202 -18.73 5.31 -10.50
C VAL A 202 -19.94 4.40 -10.36
N GLN A 203 -19.68 3.11 -10.28
CA GLN A 203 -20.63 2.11 -9.79
C GLN A 203 -20.12 1.50 -8.50
N ILE A 204 -21.04 1.08 -7.63
CA ILE A 204 -20.69 0.45 -6.36
C ILE A 204 -21.52 -0.83 -6.22
N ASP A 205 -20.83 -1.98 -6.23
CA ASP A 205 -21.43 -3.28 -5.97
C ASP A 205 -20.65 -4.02 -4.87
N ARG A 206 -21.36 -4.59 -3.87
CA ARG A 206 -20.77 -5.35 -2.76
C ARG A 206 -19.52 -4.70 -2.12
N LYS A 207 -19.51 -3.36 -1.99
CA LYS A 207 -18.40 -2.52 -1.48
C LYS A 207 -17.15 -2.45 -2.37
N LYS A 208 -17.20 -2.96 -3.60
CA LYS A 208 -16.22 -2.66 -4.65
C LYS A 208 -16.72 -1.45 -5.44
N ILE A 209 -15.78 -0.60 -5.82
CA ILE A 209 -16.04 0.61 -6.59
C ILE A 209 -15.47 0.40 -7.98
N THR A 210 -16.29 0.59 -9.01
CA THR A 210 -15.88 0.60 -10.41
C THR A 210 -15.88 2.04 -10.89
N VAL A 211 -14.73 2.52 -11.35
CA VAL A 211 -14.58 3.83 -11.99
C VAL A 211 -14.79 3.65 -13.48
N LEU A 212 -15.82 4.27 -14.04
CA LEU A 212 -16.31 3.95 -15.38
C LEU A 212 -15.41 4.51 -16.49
N ASP A 213 -14.95 5.75 -16.34
CA ASP A 213 -13.94 6.34 -17.23
C ASP A 213 -12.86 7.04 -16.38
N PRO A 214 -11.80 6.32 -15.98
CA PRO A 214 -10.73 6.88 -15.16
C PRO A 214 -10.00 8.05 -15.83
N ILE A 215 -9.91 8.06 -17.17
CA ILE A 215 -9.17 9.09 -17.90
C ILE A 215 -9.99 10.38 -17.96
N ALA A 216 -11.27 10.29 -18.31
CA ALA A 216 -12.15 11.46 -18.31
C ALA A 216 -12.35 11.99 -16.88
N LEU A 217 -12.44 11.09 -15.90
CA LEU A 217 -12.56 11.47 -14.49
C LEU A 217 -11.32 12.23 -14.01
N ALA A 218 -10.10 11.76 -14.35
CA ALA A 218 -8.87 12.47 -14.01
C ALA A 218 -8.82 13.89 -14.60
N LYS A 219 -9.24 14.05 -15.87
CA LYS A 219 -9.27 15.37 -16.53
C LYS A 219 -10.26 16.36 -15.92
N LYS A 220 -11.34 15.88 -15.32
CA LYS A 220 -12.40 16.72 -14.74
C LYS A 220 -12.02 17.32 -13.37
N PHE A 221 -11.04 16.73 -12.69
CA PHE A 221 -10.66 17.06 -11.31
C PHE A 221 -9.18 17.48 -11.17
N ASN A 222 -8.49 17.70 -12.29
CA ASN A 222 -7.24 18.46 -12.40
C ASN A 222 -7.54 19.94 -12.68
#